data_AF-A0A973D0C6-F1
#
_entry.id   AF-A0A973D0C6-F1
#
_cell.length_a   1.000
_cell.length_b   1.000
_cell.length_c   1.000
_cell.angle_alpha   90.00
_cell.angle_beta   90.00
_cell.angle_gamma   90.00
#
_symmetry.space_group_name_H-M   'P 1'
#
loop_
_entity.id
_entity.type
_entity.pdbx_description
1 polymer ?
#
loop_
_entity_poly.entity_id
_entity_poly.type
_entity_poly.pdbx_seq_one_letter_code
_entity_poly.pdbx_strand_id
1 'polypeptide(L)'
;MINKRYFAFCFISCFFIFQTASAQSAFEMVVDKTADTEGSLKHLAWHQQWLHLLHYRPHGLLASLQSENYRDDFFISARGKFDPLAELSAEVELFSLLNQEDNQSLQCRFPARYYWLKQFFSSWIDQSCSDLDAWKSELDAHYLTLIFPASYLNSPSSMYGHTLIRLDRADESKSKLLSYSVNFAANADPTDNELVFSYKGLAGGYPGVVSVLPYYAKVNEYSHLEHRDVWEYRLNLTAEEVNQFVNHIWETKETEFDYFFFDENCSYRLLALLDASSERINVAKDFSLKAMPVDTIRSLIDSGRVERVDYRPSSGVMLNQQQAQLRDEQKDWARRIALSPEDISKAEFQQLSDFERAQV
;
A
#
# COMPACT_ATOMS: atom_id res chain seq x y z
N MET A 1 86.80 28.25 -17.31
CA MET A 1 86.54 29.20 -16.19
C MET A 1 85.08 28.98 -15.77
N ILE A 2 84.78 28.12 -14.79
CA ILE A 2 84.56 28.46 -13.35
C ILE A 2 83.55 29.63 -13.25
N ASN A 3 82.30 29.52 -12.74
CA ASN A 3 81.78 29.02 -11.44
C ASN A 3 80.25 28.78 -11.57
N LYS A 4 79.67 27.63 -11.17
CA LYS A 4 79.06 27.29 -9.86
C LYS A 4 77.98 28.24 -9.30
N ARG A 5 76.73 27.70 -9.25
CA ARG A 5 75.70 27.65 -8.16
C ARG A 5 75.32 29.00 -7.51
N TYR A 6 74.06 29.31 -7.22
CA TYR A 6 73.23 28.71 -6.16
C TYR A 6 71.73 28.95 -6.42
N PHE A 7 70.95 27.89 -6.19
CA PHE A 7 69.49 27.88 -6.12
C PHE A 7 69.09 28.22 -4.68
N ALA A 8 68.23 29.23 -4.47
CA ALA A 8 67.65 29.55 -3.17
C ALA A 8 66.16 29.11 -3.17
N PHE A 9 65.84 28.11 -2.35
CA PHE A 9 64.47 27.69 -2.05
C PHE A 9 63.96 28.53 -0.86
N CYS A 10 62.90 29.30 -1.07
CA CYS A 10 62.12 29.90 0.02
C CYS A 10 61.00 28.94 0.43
N PHE A 11 61.11 28.38 1.62
CA PHE A 11 60.03 27.68 2.33
C PHE A 11 59.12 28.72 2.99
N ILE A 12 57.85 28.77 2.59
CA ILE A 12 56.79 29.49 3.31
C ILE A 12 55.91 28.43 3.97
N SER A 13 56.05 28.28 5.29
CA SER A 13 55.18 27.45 6.11
C SER A 13 53.96 28.28 6.55
N CYS A 14 52.80 28.05 5.93
CA CYS A 14 51.51 28.51 6.44
C CYS A 14 50.94 27.46 7.39
N PHE A 15 50.91 27.76 8.69
CA PHE A 15 50.15 27.02 9.69
C PHE A 15 48.66 27.38 9.55
N PHE A 16 47.83 26.43 9.11
CA PHE A 16 46.37 26.50 9.28
C PHE A 16 46.00 25.69 10.52
N ILE A 17 45.45 26.37 11.53
CA ILE A 17 44.82 25.75 12.69
C ILE A 17 43.40 25.37 12.27
N PHE A 18 43.14 24.09 12.00
CA PHE A 18 41.79 23.55 11.94
C PHE A 18 41.40 23.07 13.34
N GLN A 19 40.44 23.74 13.97
CA GLN A 19 39.72 23.19 15.12
C GLN A 19 38.71 22.15 14.60
N THR A 20 38.94 20.88 14.87
CA THR A 20 37.94 19.83 14.71
C THR A 20 37.21 19.63 16.04
N ALA A 21 35.94 20.03 16.11
CA ALA A 21 35.05 19.54 17.15
C ALA A 21 34.63 18.11 16.75
N SER A 22 35.20 17.11 17.42
CA SER A 22 34.79 15.71 17.31
C SER A 22 33.65 15.44 18.29
N ALA A 23 32.41 15.43 17.81
CA ALA A 23 31.33 14.69 18.46
C ALA A 23 31.33 13.29 17.83
N GLN A 24 31.91 12.32 18.55
CA GLN A 24 31.99 10.94 18.12
C GLN A 24 30.92 10.17 18.89
N SER A 25 29.73 9.99 18.29
CA SER A 25 28.81 8.94 18.75
C SER A 25 29.48 7.60 18.43
N ALA A 26 29.92 6.89 19.46
CA ALA A 26 30.49 5.57 19.29
C ALA A 26 29.37 4.60 18.91
N PHE A 27 29.27 4.31 17.62
CA PHE A 27 28.37 3.32 17.07
C PHE A 27 29.07 1.96 17.13
N GLU A 28 28.57 1.04 17.94
CA GLU A 28 29.06 -0.32 17.97
C GLU A 28 28.39 -1.12 16.83
N MET A 29 29.20 -1.61 15.90
CA MET A 29 28.80 -2.49 14.82
C MET A 29 29.16 -3.93 15.19
N VAL A 30 28.18 -4.82 15.20
CA VAL A 30 28.45 -6.26 15.33
C VAL A 30 28.64 -6.82 13.92
N VAL A 31 29.90 -6.90 13.49
CA VAL A 31 30.26 -7.60 12.26
C VAL A 31 30.30 -9.09 12.56
N ASP A 32 29.33 -9.86 12.05
CA ASP A 32 29.42 -11.31 12.08
C ASP A 32 30.57 -11.77 11.17
N LYS A 33 31.56 -12.44 11.77
CA LYS A 33 32.63 -13.13 11.05
C LYS A 33 32.20 -14.57 10.81
N THR A 34 31.35 -14.79 9.80
CA THR A 34 31.22 -16.12 9.19
C THR A 34 31.42 -16.03 7.67
N ALA A 35 32.36 -16.85 7.20
CA ALA A 35 32.96 -16.76 5.89
C ALA A 35 32.07 -17.37 4.79
N ASP A 36 31.11 -16.58 4.28
CA ASP A 36 30.67 -16.52 2.86
C ASP A 36 29.70 -15.35 2.65
N THR A 37 30.01 -14.19 3.24
CA THR A 37 29.11 -13.02 3.25
C THR A 37 28.82 -12.51 1.85
N GLU A 38 29.81 -12.48 0.95
CA GLU A 38 29.59 -11.98 -0.41
C GLU A 38 28.77 -12.96 -1.28
N GLY A 39 29.01 -14.27 -1.18
CA GLY A 39 28.24 -15.29 -1.88
C GLY A 39 26.80 -15.36 -1.40
N SER A 40 26.59 -15.28 -0.09
CA SER A 40 25.27 -15.22 0.55
C SER A 40 24.50 -13.96 0.16
N LEU A 41 25.12 -12.77 0.22
CA LEU A 41 24.48 -11.51 -0.19
C LEU A 41 24.09 -11.52 -1.67
N LYS A 42 24.92 -12.06 -2.56
CA LYS A 42 24.55 -12.24 -3.97
C LYS A 42 23.33 -13.13 -4.12
N HIS A 43 23.23 -14.23 -3.38
CA HIS A 43 22.05 -15.08 -3.45
C HIS A 43 20.79 -14.36 -2.95
N LEU A 44 20.87 -13.68 -1.80
CA LEU A 44 19.76 -12.94 -1.20
C LEU A 44 19.30 -11.76 -2.05
N ALA A 45 20.23 -11.06 -2.69
CA ALA A 45 19.94 -9.90 -3.55
C ALA A 45 19.07 -10.25 -4.77
N TRP A 46 19.05 -11.51 -5.19
CA TRP A 46 18.21 -11.98 -6.30
C TRP A 46 17.09 -12.90 -5.82
N HIS A 47 16.87 -12.97 -4.50
CA HIS A 47 15.78 -13.71 -3.91
C HIS A 47 14.44 -13.06 -4.28
N GLN A 48 13.43 -13.87 -4.60
CA GLN A 48 12.12 -13.35 -5.03
C GLN A 48 11.51 -12.38 -4.02
N GLN A 49 11.55 -12.72 -2.74
CA GLN A 49 11.00 -11.88 -1.69
C GLN A 49 11.71 -10.53 -1.59
N TRP A 50 13.03 -10.51 -1.74
CA TRP A 50 13.81 -9.27 -1.73
C TRP A 50 13.40 -8.36 -2.89
N LEU A 51 13.27 -8.94 -4.08
CA LEU A 51 12.81 -8.24 -5.26
C LEU A 51 11.38 -7.70 -5.07
N HIS A 52 10.49 -8.44 -4.40
CA HIS A 52 9.15 -7.95 -4.08
C HIS A 52 9.16 -6.78 -3.10
N LEU A 53 9.96 -6.84 -2.04
CA LEU A 53 10.14 -5.76 -1.05
C LEU A 53 10.71 -4.48 -1.69
N LEU A 54 11.53 -4.62 -2.72
CA LEU A 54 12.06 -3.50 -3.51
C LEU A 54 11.18 -3.13 -4.72
N HIS A 55 10.04 -3.81 -4.94
CA HIS A 55 9.18 -3.64 -6.12
C HIS A 55 9.91 -3.79 -7.47
N TYR A 56 10.87 -4.70 -7.56
CA TYR A 56 11.57 -5.03 -8.80
C TYR A 56 10.68 -5.83 -9.74
N ARG A 57 10.51 -5.31 -10.96
CA ARG A 57 9.71 -5.92 -12.01
C ARG A 57 10.39 -5.80 -13.38
N PRO A 58 10.13 -6.71 -14.32
CA PRO A 58 10.66 -6.60 -15.67
C PRO A 58 10.02 -5.38 -16.37
N HIS A 59 10.85 -4.48 -16.88
CA HIS A 59 10.40 -3.23 -17.50
C HIS A 59 10.80 -3.15 -18.98
N GLY A 60 9.94 -2.54 -19.79
CA GLY A 60 10.17 -2.30 -21.22
C GLY A 60 10.23 -3.56 -22.09
N LEU A 61 10.49 -3.36 -23.39
CA LEU A 61 10.51 -4.45 -24.40
C LEU A 61 11.62 -5.48 -24.17
N LEU A 62 12.69 -5.08 -23.46
CA LEU A 62 13.82 -5.95 -23.13
C LEU A 62 13.65 -6.65 -21.77
N ALA A 63 12.54 -6.41 -21.07
CA ALA A 63 12.24 -6.98 -19.76
C ALA A 63 13.39 -6.79 -18.74
N SER A 64 14.06 -5.63 -18.77
CA SER A 64 15.12 -5.32 -17.84
C SER A 64 14.55 -5.18 -16.43
N LEU A 65 15.08 -5.94 -15.49
CA LEU A 65 14.61 -5.91 -14.11
C LEU A 65 15.07 -4.62 -13.42
N GLN A 66 14.12 -3.84 -12.92
CA GLN A 66 14.37 -2.62 -12.14
C GLN A 66 13.20 -2.38 -11.18
N SER A 67 13.40 -1.56 -10.16
CA SER A 67 12.30 -1.17 -9.29
C SER A 67 11.32 -0.22 -9.99
N GLU A 68 10.03 -0.46 -9.77
CA GLU A 68 8.93 0.45 -10.14
C GLU A 68 8.81 1.64 -9.18
N ASN A 69 9.56 1.67 -8.08
CA ASN A 69 9.54 2.82 -7.19
C ASN A 69 10.19 4.03 -7.89
N TYR A 70 9.47 5.15 -7.92
CA TYR A 70 9.92 6.34 -8.62
C TYR A 70 10.98 7.11 -7.83
N ARG A 71 10.89 7.16 -6.50
CA ARG A 71 11.70 8.07 -5.68
C ARG A 71 13.04 7.46 -5.29
N ASP A 72 14.12 8.22 -5.51
CA ASP A 72 15.46 7.82 -5.11
C ASP A 72 15.60 7.68 -3.58
N ASP A 73 14.77 8.39 -2.80
CA ASP A 73 14.80 8.31 -1.34
C ASP A 73 14.29 6.98 -0.77
N PHE A 74 13.57 6.15 -1.55
CA PHE A 74 13.20 4.80 -1.13
C PHE A 74 14.39 3.84 -1.03
N PHE A 75 15.52 4.18 -1.67
CA PHE A 75 16.73 3.37 -1.69
C PHE A 75 17.80 3.99 -0.78
N ILE A 76 18.59 3.13 -0.14
CA ILE A 76 19.79 3.53 0.57
C ILE A 76 20.97 3.71 -0.40
N SER A 77 21.07 2.81 -1.37
CA SER A 77 22.07 2.88 -2.42
C SER A 77 21.60 3.75 -3.57
N ALA A 78 22.47 4.64 -4.06
CA ALA A 78 22.19 5.43 -5.27
C ALA A 78 21.97 4.56 -6.53
N ARG A 79 22.37 3.28 -6.50
CA ARG A 79 22.09 2.30 -7.56
C ARG A 79 20.96 1.34 -7.20
N GLY A 80 20.34 1.49 -6.03
CA GLY A 80 19.39 0.53 -5.47
C GLY A 80 18.12 0.31 -6.28
N LYS A 81 17.78 1.25 -7.18
CA LYS A 81 16.70 1.08 -8.16
C LYS A 81 17.01 0.08 -9.28
N PHE A 82 18.28 -0.12 -9.60
CA PHE A 82 18.73 -0.96 -10.73
C PHE A 82 19.66 -2.12 -10.32
N ASP A 83 20.20 -2.08 -9.11
CA ASP A 83 21.16 -3.04 -8.57
C ASP A 83 20.70 -3.49 -7.17
N PRO A 84 19.93 -4.59 -7.06
CA PRO A 84 19.35 -5.03 -5.80
C PRO A 84 20.42 -5.54 -4.83
N LEU A 85 21.60 -5.92 -5.34
CA LEU A 85 22.76 -6.27 -4.52
C LEU A 85 23.38 -5.02 -3.90
N ALA A 86 23.54 -3.94 -4.67
CA ALA A 86 24.05 -2.69 -4.14
C ALA A 86 23.14 -2.12 -3.04
N GLU A 87 21.81 -2.28 -3.17
CA GLU A 87 20.87 -1.92 -2.10
C GLU A 87 21.05 -2.80 -0.87
N LEU A 88 21.00 -4.12 -1.05
CA LEU A 88 21.10 -5.07 0.05
C LEU A 88 22.41 -4.90 0.85
N SER A 89 23.54 -4.73 0.15
CA SER A 89 24.83 -4.53 0.80
C SER A 89 24.84 -3.25 1.66
N ALA A 90 24.24 -2.16 1.16
CA ALA A 90 24.17 -0.91 1.92
C ALA A 90 23.26 -1.03 3.16
N GLU A 91 22.14 -1.74 3.02
CA GLU A 91 21.20 -1.93 4.14
C GLU A 91 21.73 -2.86 5.23
N VAL A 92 22.44 -3.94 4.87
CA VAL A 92 22.98 -4.91 5.83
C VAL A 92 23.94 -4.25 6.81
N GLU A 93 24.77 -3.31 6.34
CA GLU A 93 25.65 -2.52 7.22
C GLU A 93 24.81 -1.67 8.20
N LEU A 94 23.80 -0.97 7.70
CA LEU A 94 22.95 -0.07 8.50
C LEU A 94 21.97 -0.79 9.44
N PHE A 95 21.52 -2.00 9.12
CA PHE A 95 20.67 -2.80 10.02
C PHE A 95 21.44 -3.39 11.20
N SER A 96 22.77 -3.59 11.06
CA SER A 96 23.64 -4.15 12.10
C SER A 96 24.03 -3.16 13.21
N LEU A 97 23.67 -1.90 13.02
CA LEU A 97 23.96 -0.77 13.89
C LEU A 97 23.18 -0.84 15.22
N LEU A 98 23.89 -0.75 16.35
CA LEU A 98 23.34 -0.83 17.71
C LEU A 98 23.25 0.52 18.45
N ASN A 99 22.46 0.55 19.53
CA ASN A 99 22.31 1.69 20.44
C ASN A 99 21.85 2.97 19.73
N GLN A 100 20.93 2.80 18.79
CA GLN A 100 20.30 3.92 18.08
C GLN A 100 19.24 4.57 18.96
N GLU A 101 19.13 5.89 18.82
CA GLU A 101 17.99 6.62 19.37
C GLU A 101 16.68 6.08 18.79
N ASP A 102 15.61 6.16 19.58
CA ASP A 102 14.29 5.65 19.22
C ASP A 102 13.81 6.25 17.88
N ASN A 103 13.21 5.40 17.03
CA ASN A 103 12.75 5.73 15.68
C ASN A 103 13.83 6.17 14.67
N GLN A 104 15.11 6.24 15.05
CA GLN A 104 16.19 6.67 14.12
C GLN A 104 16.85 5.52 13.36
N SER A 105 16.62 4.28 13.78
CA SER A 105 17.25 3.14 13.13
C SER A 105 16.68 2.85 11.74
N LEU A 106 17.51 2.27 10.87
CA LEU A 106 17.02 1.77 9.57
C LEU A 106 15.92 0.71 9.76
N GLN A 107 15.94 -0.05 10.86
CA GLN A 107 14.91 -1.03 11.19
C GLN A 107 13.53 -0.38 11.34
N CYS A 108 13.46 0.86 11.84
CA CYS A 108 12.21 1.61 11.99
C CYS A 108 11.73 2.20 10.66
N ARG A 109 12.64 2.52 9.74
CA ARG A 109 12.30 3.01 8.40
C ARG A 109 11.86 1.88 7.48
N PHE A 110 12.57 0.76 7.51
CA PHE A 110 12.35 -0.42 6.68
C PHE A 110 12.08 -1.70 7.50
N PRO A 111 10.97 -1.76 8.25
CA PRO A 111 10.68 -2.90 9.12
C PRO A 111 10.34 -4.19 8.37
N ALA A 112 9.80 -4.14 7.15
CA ALA A 112 9.53 -5.33 6.37
C ALA A 112 10.81 -5.90 5.75
N ARG A 113 11.70 -5.04 5.23
CA ARG A 113 13.04 -5.45 4.78
C ARG A 113 13.84 -6.06 5.93
N TYR A 114 13.86 -5.39 7.08
CA TYR A 114 14.51 -5.89 8.29
C TYR A 114 13.93 -7.23 8.75
N TYR A 115 12.60 -7.35 8.86
CA TYR A 115 11.94 -8.59 9.29
C TYR A 115 12.34 -9.79 8.44
N TRP A 116 12.37 -9.62 7.11
CA TRP A 116 12.78 -10.68 6.20
C TRP A 116 14.28 -10.99 6.32
N LEU A 117 15.14 -9.97 6.32
CA LEU A 117 16.60 -10.15 6.40
C LEU A 117 17.05 -10.76 7.72
N LYS A 118 16.38 -10.46 8.83
CA LYS A 118 16.71 -11.02 10.16
C LYS A 118 16.63 -12.55 10.20
N GLN A 119 15.89 -13.18 9.28
CA GLN A 119 15.86 -14.64 9.14
C GLN A 119 17.22 -15.22 8.70
N PHE A 120 18.03 -14.43 7.99
CA PHE A 120 19.37 -14.79 7.52
C PHE A 120 20.48 -14.20 8.42
N PHE A 121 20.20 -13.08 9.09
CA PHE A 121 21.12 -12.40 10.01
C PHE A 121 20.62 -12.50 11.46
N SER A 122 20.59 -13.70 12.02
CA SER A 122 20.01 -13.97 13.35
C SER A 122 20.73 -13.28 14.52
N SER A 123 21.93 -12.76 14.30
CA SER A 123 22.72 -12.00 15.30
C SER A 123 22.29 -10.54 15.43
N TRP A 124 21.44 -10.03 14.54
CA TRP A 124 20.94 -8.66 14.62
C TRP A 124 20.04 -8.47 15.85
N ILE A 125 20.23 -7.32 16.50
CA ILE A 125 19.51 -6.94 17.72
C ILE A 125 18.47 -5.90 17.34
N ASP A 126 17.23 -6.12 17.79
CA ASP A 126 16.13 -5.20 17.56
C ASP A 126 16.39 -3.84 18.23
N GLN A 127 16.21 -2.78 17.46
CA GLN A 127 16.18 -1.40 17.96
C GLN A 127 14.75 -1.01 18.35
N SER A 128 14.61 0.01 19.19
CA SER A 128 13.30 0.56 19.56
C SER A 128 12.71 1.37 18.40
N CYS A 129 11.44 1.12 18.08
CA CYS A 129 10.67 1.81 17.04
C CYS A 129 9.27 2.15 17.57
N SER A 130 9.19 3.02 18.57
CA SER A 130 7.93 3.34 19.26
C SER A 130 6.83 3.86 18.33
N ASP A 131 7.17 4.63 17.29
CA ASP A 131 6.19 5.17 16.33
C ASP A 131 5.58 4.07 15.46
N LEU A 132 6.41 3.11 15.03
CA LEU A 132 5.97 1.94 14.28
C LEU A 132 5.04 1.07 15.13
N ASP A 133 5.42 0.81 16.38
CA ASP A 133 4.63 0.00 17.31
C ASP A 133 3.28 0.64 17.62
N ALA A 134 3.26 1.96 17.88
CA ALA A 134 2.04 2.73 18.09
C ALA A 134 1.12 2.65 16.86
N TRP A 135 1.68 2.84 15.66
CA TRP A 135 0.92 2.75 14.41
C TRP A 135 0.36 1.36 14.17
N LYS A 136 1.14 0.30 14.36
CA LYS A 136 0.66 -1.09 14.22
C LYS A 136 -0.45 -1.42 15.21
N SER A 137 -0.33 -0.94 16.44
CA SER A 137 -1.34 -1.08 17.49
C SER A 137 -2.64 -0.32 17.16
N GLU A 138 -2.54 0.88 16.56
CA GLU A 138 -3.69 1.64 16.10
C GLU A 138 -4.45 0.92 14.97
N LEU A 139 -3.72 0.32 14.03
CA LEU A 139 -4.33 -0.46 12.95
C LEU A 139 -4.95 -1.77 13.45
N ASP A 140 -4.27 -2.47 14.37
CA ASP A 140 -4.73 -3.72 14.99
C ASP A 140 -5.16 -4.77 13.94
N ALA A 141 -4.36 -4.89 12.88
CA ALA A 141 -4.67 -5.74 11.73
C ALA A 141 -4.42 -7.22 12.06
N HIS A 142 -5.48 -8.03 12.08
CA HIS A 142 -5.40 -9.46 12.31
C HIS A 142 -5.63 -10.30 11.04
N TYR A 143 -6.45 -9.81 10.10
CA TYR A 143 -6.63 -10.39 8.77
C TYR A 143 -6.85 -9.28 7.73
N LEU A 144 -6.64 -9.63 6.46
CA LEU A 144 -6.81 -8.70 5.33
C LEU A 144 -8.04 -9.09 4.52
N THR A 145 -8.82 -8.08 4.12
CA THR A 145 -9.98 -8.28 3.25
C THR A 145 -9.84 -7.37 2.03
N LEU A 146 -9.75 -7.96 0.84
CA LEU A 146 -9.78 -7.20 -0.42
C LEU A 146 -11.23 -6.78 -0.69
N ILE A 147 -11.47 -5.48 -0.81
CA ILE A 147 -12.78 -4.90 -1.09
C ILE A 147 -12.82 -4.50 -2.56
N PHE A 148 -13.89 -4.88 -3.24
CA PHE A 148 -14.16 -4.54 -4.64
C PHE A 148 -15.56 -3.92 -4.77
N PRO A 149 -15.65 -2.58 -4.81
CA PRO A 149 -16.85 -1.90 -5.25
C PRO A 149 -17.03 -2.07 -6.76
N ALA A 150 -18.25 -2.44 -7.16
CA ALA A 150 -18.59 -2.70 -8.56
C ALA A 150 -18.37 -1.45 -9.46
N SER A 151 -18.36 -1.68 -10.77
CA SER A 151 -18.21 -0.63 -11.79
C SER A 151 -19.26 0.48 -11.66
N TYR A 152 -18.85 1.73 -11.86
CA TYR A 152 -19.75 2.88 -11.98
C TYR A 152 -19.50 3.61 -13.28
N LEU A 153 -20.50 3.56 -14.15
CA LEU A 153 -20.39 4.00 -15.53
C LEU A 153 -20.35 5.52 -15.68
N ASN A 154 -20.73 6.28 -14.64
CA ASN A 154 -20.80 7.74 -14.72
C ASN A 154 -19.45 8.42 -14.42
N SER A 155 -18.37 7.68 -14.17
CA SER A 155 -17.03 8.24 -14.01
C SER A 155 -15.96 7.32 -14.65
N PRO A 156 -15.15 7.83 -15.61
CA PRO A 156 -14.12 7.03 -16.30
C PRO A 156 -13.12 6.34 -15.37
N SER A 157 -12.72 6.97 -14.26
CA SER A 157 -11.80 6.39 -13.26
C SER A 157 -12.42 5.29 -12.40
N SER A 158 -13.73 5.12 -12.48
CA SER A 158 -14.51 4.18 -11.70
C SER A 158 -15.25 3.14 -12.56
N MET A 159 -15.14 3.28 -13.88
CA MET A 159 -15.86 2.48 -14.86
C MET A 159 -15.51 0.99 -14.78
N TYR A 160 -14.29 0.65 -14.35
CA TYR A 160 -13.84 -0.73 -14.22
C TYR A 160 -13.88 -1.27 -12.78
N GLY A 161 -14.43 -0.47 -11.85
CA GLY A 161 -14.31 -0.70 -10.41
C GLY A 161 -12.92 -0.32 -9.90
N HIS A 162 -12.71 -0.45 -8.60
CA HIS A 162 -11.41 -0.28 -7.97
C HIS A 162 -11.30 -1.27 -6.82
N THR A 163 -10.09 -1.47 -6.32
CA THR A 163 -9.84 -2.35 -5.18
C THR A 163 -9.14 -1.60 -4.06
N LEU A 164 -9.43 -1.98 -2.83
CA LEU A 164 -8.71 -1.55 -1.62
C LEU A 164 -8.57 -2.74 -0.67
N ILE A 165 -7.60 -2.70 0.24
CA ILE A 165 -7.44 -3.74 1.27
C ILE A 165 -7.87 -3.17 2.61
N ARG A 166 -8.86 -3.77 3.25
CA ARG A 166 -9.25 -3.46 4.63
C ARG A 166 -8.37 -4.25 5.59
N LEU A 167 -7.87 -3.57 6.60
CA LEU A 167 -7.09 -4.11 7.72
C LEU A 167 -8.07 -4.43 8.84
N ASP A 168 -8.47 -5.69 8.97
CA ASP A 168 -9.53 -6.09 9.87
C ASP A 168 -9.01 -6.56 11.22
N ARG A 169 -9.74 -6.19 12.27
CA ARG A 169 -9.44 -6.50 13.67
C ARG A 169 -9.89 -7.91 14.04
N ALA A 170 -9.29 -8.47 15.09
CA ALA A 170 -9.60 -9.80 15.60
C ALA A 170 -11.09 -10.05 15.90
N ASP A 171 -11.76 -9.06 16.48
CA ASP A 171 -13.16 -9.15 16.89
C ASP A 171 -14.10 -8.82 15.73
N GLU A 172 -14.59 -9.85 15.04
CA GLU A 172 -15.55 -9.75 13.94
C GLU A 172 -16.92 -9.16 14.35
N SER A 173 -17.24 -9.12 15.66
CA SER A 173 -18.50 -8.52 16.13
C SER A 173 -18.45 -6.98 16.14
N LYS A 174 -17.25 -6.40 16.16
CA LYS A 174 -17.07 -4.95 16.07
C LYS A 174 -17.39 -4.45 14.67
N SER A 175 -17.80 -3.19 14.60
CA SER A 175 -18.10 -2.56 13.33
C SER A 175 -16.85 -2.50 12.44
N LYS A 176 -16.94 -3.12 11.25
CA LYS A 176 -15.96 -3.02 10.16
C LYS A 176 -15.61 -1.57 9.80
N LEU A 177 -16.49 -0.61 10.09
CA LEU A 177 -16.27 0.83 9.85
C LEU A 177 -15.15 1.43 10.69
N LEU A 178 -14.79 0.78 11.79
CA LEU A 178 -13.69 1.18 12.67
C LEU A 178 -12.33 0.62 12.21
N SER A 179 -12.31 -0.22 11.17
CA SER A 179 -11.08 -0.72 10.54
C SER A 179 -10.41 0.38 9.71
N TYR A 180 -9.13 0.18 9.39
CA TYR A 180 -8.41 0.99 8.41
C TYR A 180 -8.41 0.31 7.05
N SER A 181 -8.08 1.06 6.01
CA SER A 181 -7.95 0.56 4.65
C SER A 181 -6.71 1.11 3.97
N VAL A 182 -6.07 0.26 3.18
CA VAL A 182 -4.97 0.58 2.30
C VAL A 182 -5.54 0.78 0.90
N ASN A 183 -5.29 1.95 0.35
CA ASN A 183 -5.71 2.34 -0.99
C ASN A 183 -4.50 2.77 -1.81
N PHE A 184 -4.54 2.55 -3.13
CA PHE A 184 -3.58 3.12 -4.06
C PHE A 184 -4.32 3.98 -5.09
N ALA A 185 -3.97 5.25 -5.18
CA ALA A 185 -4.63 6.20 -6.07
C ALA A 185 -3.63 7.16 -6.70
N ALA A 186 -4.00 7.69 -7.86
CA ALA A 186 -3.31 8.80 -8.48
C ALA A 186 -3.45 10.05 -7.59
N ASN A 187 -2.33 10.68 -7.25
CA ASN A 187 -2.29 11.99 -6.62
C ASN A 187 -2.43 13.06 -7.71
N ALA A 188 -3.68 13.29 -8.13
CA ALA A 188 -4.00 14.24 -9.19
C ALA A 188 -4.13 15.68 -8.68
N ASP A 189 -3.77 16.64 -9.53
CA ASP A 189 -3.97 18.06 -9.25
C ASP A 189 -5.49 18.35 -9.16
N PRO A 190 -5.99 18.96 -8.07
CA PRO A 190 -7.40 19.29 -7.91
C PRO A 190 -7.98 20.23 -8.99
N THR A 191 -7.11 20.88 -9.77
CA THR A 191 -7.49 21.78 -10.86
C THR A 191 -7.62 21.10 -12.22
N ASP A 192 -7.23 19.82 -12.34
CA ASP A 192 -7.38 19.05 -13.57
C ASP A 192 -8.86 18.67 -13.78
N ASN A 193 -9.42 19.02 -14.94
CA ASN A 193 -10.77 18.60 -15.32
C ASN A 193 -10.83 17.11 -15.71
N GLU A 194 -12.02 16.51 -15.72
CA GLU A 194 -12.19 15.06 -15.95
C GLU A 194 -11.57 14.53 -17.25
N LEU A 195 -11.49 15.35 -18.32
CA LEU A 195 -10.85 14.98 -19.59
C LEU A 195 -9.32 14.96 -19.48
N VAL A 196 -8.72 15.95 -18.81
CA VAL A 196 -7.28 16.02 -18.54
C VAL A 196 -6.88 14.91 -17.58
N PHE A 197 -7.69 14.66 -16.55
CA PHE A 197 -7.51 13.56 -15.61
C PHE A 197 -7.59 12.20 -16.31
N SER A 198 -8.56 12.00 -17.21
CA SER A 198 -8.67 10.77 -17.99
C SER A 198 -7.49 10.59 -18.96
N TYR A 199 -7.07 11.64 -19.67
CA TYR A 199 -5.93 11.57 -20.61
C TYR A 199 -4.59 11.34 -19.89
N LYS A 200 -4.28 12.12 -18.84
CA LYS A 200 -3.07 11.94 -18.04
C LYS A 200 -3.06 10.59 -17.33
N GLY A 201 -4.20 10.16 -16.79
CA GLY A 201 -4.35 8.84 -16.20
C GLY A 201 -4.10 7.69 -17.18
N LEU A 202 -4.60 7.80 -18.41
CA LEU A 202 -4.34 6.83 -19.48
C LEU A 202 -2.88 6.84 -19.97
N ALA A 203 -2.14 7.93 -19.76
CA ALA A 203 -0.77 8.12 -20.25
C ALA A 203 0.32 8.02 -19.17
N GLY A 204 -0.03 7.72 -17.91
CA GLY A 204 0.96 7.60 -16.82
C GLY A 204 1.36 8.92 -16.13
N GLY A 205 0.54 9.97 -16.26
CA GLY A 205 0.91 11.33 -15.91
C GLY A 205 0.71 11.73 -14.44
N TYR A 206 0.41 10.79 -13.54
CA TYR A 206 0.21 11.08 -12.12
C TYR A 206 1.06 10.18 -11.22
N PRO A 207 1.67 10.72 -10.15
CA PRO A 207 2.29 9.89 -9.13
C PRO A 207 1.20 9.12 -8.39
N GLY A 208 1.36 7.81 -8.29
CA GLY A 208 0.53 6.93 -7.50
C GLY A 208 1.04 6.86 -6.06
N VAL A 209 0.13 6.98 -5.10
CA VAL A 209 0.46 6.97 -3.67
C VAL A 209 -0.32 5.89 -2.93
N VAL A 210 0.35 5.23 -1.98
CA VAL A 210 -0.28 4.32 -1.02
C VAL A 210 -0.80 5.16 0.15
N SER A 211 -2.07 4.99 0.50
CA SER A 211 -2.71 5.73 1.60
C SER A 211 -3.40 4.79 2.56
N VAL A 212 -3.24 5.07 3.86
CA VAL A 212 -3.92 4.35 4.93
C VAL A 212 -4.97 5.26 5.55
N LEU A 213 -6.24 4.91 5.36
CA LEU A 213 -7.38 5.76 5.71
C LEU A 213 -8.43 4.96 6.51
N PRO A 214 -9.16 5.59 7.45
CA PRO A 214 -10.28 4.94 8.12
C PRO A 214 -11.32 4.42 7.11
N TYR A 215 -11.77 3.18 7.28
CA TYR A 215 -12.63 2.50 6.30
C TYR A 215 -14.01 3.16 6.16
N TYR A 216 -14.56 3.74 7.24
CA TYR A 216 -15.85 4.44 7.17
C TYR A 216 -15.85 5.58 6.13
N ALA A 217 -14.72 6.26 5.92
CA ALA A 217 -14.63 7.34 4.94
C ALA A 217 -14.84 6.80 3.52
N LYS A 218 -14.27 5.62 3.23
CA LYS A 218 -14.45 4.93 1.94
C LYS A 218 -15.83 4.32 1.76
N VAL A 219 -16.42 3.77 2.83
CA VAL A 219 -17.81 3.30 2.76
C VAL A 219 -18.78 4.45 2.49
N ASN A 220 -18.56 5.62 3.09
CA ASN A 220 -19.42 6.78 2.83
C ASN A 220 -19.34 7.24 1.37
N GLU A 221 -18.13 7.26 0.80
CA GLU A 221 -17.90 7.53 -0.61
C GLU A 221 -18.68 6.54 -1.50
N TYR A 222 -18.48 5.23 -1.33
CA TYR A 222 -19.02 4.22 -2.27
C TYR A 222 -20.50 3.87 -2.05
N SER A 223 -20.95 3.82 -0.79
CA SER A 223 -22.31 3.37 -0.45
C SER A 223 -23.34 4.50 -0.51
N HIS A 224 -22.97 5.73 -0.15
CA HIS A 224 -23.92 6.85 -0.06
C HIS A 224 -23.88 7.76 -1.28
N LEU A 225 -22.71 8.01 -1.87
CA LEU A 225 -22.61 8.86 -3.06
C LEU A 225 -22.80 8.05 -4.34
N GLU A 226 -22.25 6.84 -4.41
CA GLU A 226 -22.14 6.10 -5.67
C GLU A 226 -23.11 4.90 -5.82
N HIS A 227 -23.81 4.51 -4.75
CA HIS A 227 -24.83 3.44 -4.74
C HIS A 227 -24.34 2.11 -5.34
N ARG A 228 -23.11 1.67 -5.02
CA ARG A 228 -22.52 0.46 -5.62
C ARG A 228 -22.64 -0.77 -4.74
N ASP A 229 -22.78 -1.92 -5.39
CA ASP A 229 -22.61 -3.22 -4.74
C ASP A 229 -21.14 -3.41 -4.38
N VAL A 230 -20.87 -4.05 -3.25
CA VAL A 230 -19.51 -4.28 -2.74
C VAL A 230 -19.29 -5.75 -2.48
N TRP A 231 -18.20 -6.29 -3.02
CA TRP A 231 -17.71 -7.63 -2.73
C TRP A 231 -16.52 -7.55 -1.78
N GLU A 232 -16.52 -8.36 -0.74
CA GLU A 232 -15.43 -8.47 0.24
C GLU A 232 -14.80 -9.86 0.15
N TYR A 233 -13.52 -9.95 -0.19
CA TYR A 233 -12.76 -11.19 -0.32
C TYR A 233 -11.77 -11.28 0.85
N ARG A 234 -12.12 -12.05 1.87
CA ARG A 234 -11.21 -12.31 3.00
C ARG A 234 -10.03 -13.13 2.50
N LEU A 235 -8.83 -12.62 2.70
CA LEU A 235 -7.61 -13.26 2.22
C LEU A 235 -7.17 -14.35 3.19
N ASN A 236 -6.78 -15.49 2.64
CA ASN A 236 -6.22 -16.62 3.37
C ASN A 236 -4.72 -16.36 3.65
N LEU A 237 -4.43 -15.53 4.65
CA LEU A 237 -3.08 -15.14 5.10
C LEU A 237 -2.83 -15.56 6.55
N THR A 238 -1.58 -15.89 6.89
CA THR A 238 -1.17 -16.12 8.27
C THR A 238 -0.94 -14.79 8.99
N ALA A 239 -0.89 -14.81 10.33
CA ALA A 239 -0.62 -13.62 11.11
C ALA A 239 0.74 -12.98 10.77
N GLU A 240 1.75 -13.79 10.45
CA GLU A 240 3.07 -13.33 10.04
C GLU A 240 3.00 -12.57 8.71
N GLU A 241 2.22 -13.07 7.74
CA GLU A 241 2.05 -12.43 6.44
C GLU A 241 1.25 -11.12 6.56
N VAL A 242 0.22 -11.09 7.41
CA VAL A 242 -0.52 -9.86 7.71
C VAL A 242 0.41 -8.83 8.34
N ASN A 243 1.25 -9.24 9.31
CA ASN A 243 2.23 -8.36 9.94
C ASN A 243 3.27 -7.86 8.94
N GLN A 244 3.76 -8.73 8.04
CA GLN A 244 4.72 -8.35 7.02
C GLN A 244 4.11 -7.38 6.00
N PHE A 245 2.85 -7.59 5.61
CA PHE A 245 2.11 -6.63 4.80
C PHE A 245 2.05 -5.26 5.49
N VAL A 246 1.62 -5.21 6.76
CA VAL A 246 1.55 -3.95 7.53
C VAL A 246 2.92 -3.27 7.65
N ASN A 247 3.97 -4.03 7.95
CA ASN A 247 5.35 -3.51 7.97
C ASN A 247 5.72 -2.90 6.62
N HIS A 248 5.34 -3.52 5.50
CA HIS A 248 5.70 -3.02 4.18
C HIS A 248 4.84 -1.82 3.76
N ILE A 249 3.58 -1.75 4.20
CA ILE A 249 2.77 -0.54 4.05
C ILE A 249 3.44 0.64 4.75
N TRP A 250 4.06 0.44 5.91
CA TRP A 250 4.84 1.49 6.58
C TRP A 250 5.97 2.04 5.70
N GLU A 251 6.74 1.16 5.03
CA GLU A 251 7.84 1.52 4.13
C GLU A 251 7.41 2.31 2.90
N THR A 252 6.16 2.14 2.48
CA THR A 252 5.63 2.70 1.23
C THR A 252 4.80 3.96 1.44
N LYS A 253 4.58 4.42 2.68
CA LYS A 253 3.76 5.61 2.96
C LYS A 253 4.34 6.90 2.38
N GLU A 254 5.66 7.00 2.32
CA GLU A 254 6.36 8.22 1.90
C GLU A 254 6.95 8.09 0.50
N THR A 255 6.53 7.08 -0.27
CA THR A 255 7.08 6.84 -1.61
C THR A 255 6.01 6.95 -2.68
N GLU A 256 6.47 7.10 -3.92
CA GLU A 256 5.62 7.31 -5.09
C GLU A 256 5.95 6.23 -6.13
N PHE A 257 4.91 5.73 -6.77
CA PHE A 257 5.00 4.80 -7.90
C PHE A 257 4.42 5.47 -9.13
N ASP A 258 4.80 5.01 -10.32
CA ASP A 258 4.08 5.43 -11.52
C ASP A 258 2.63 4.88 -11.46
N TYR A 259 1.66 5.67 -11.94
CA TYR A 259 0.25 5.29 -11.99
C TYR A 259 -0.25 5.29 -13.42
N PHE A 260 -0.63 4.11 -13.90
CA PHE A 260 -1.19 3.90 -15.23
C PHE A 260 -2.53 3.17 -15.11
N PHE A 261 -3.55 3.62 -15.85
CA PHE A 261 -4.91 3.08 -15.71
C PHE A 261 -5.05 1.60 -16.10
N PHE A 262 -4.26 1.10 -17.05
CA PHE A 262 -4.45 -0.26 -17.59
C PHE A 262 -3.61 -1.33 -16.90
N ASP A 263 -2.42 -1.01 -16.41
CA ASP A 263 -1.47 -1.92 -15.76
C ASP A 263 -1.19 -1.47 -14.32
N GLU A 264 -0.43 -0.40 -14.09
CA GLU A 264 0.03 0.05 -12.77
C GLU A 264 -1.05 0.84 -12.00
N ASN A 265 -2.24 0.25 -11.93
CA ASN A 265 -3.40 0.81 -11.26
C ASN A 265 -3.55 0.27 -9.82
N CYS A 266 -4.63 0.67 -9.16
CA CYS A 266 -4.97 0.25 -7.80
C CYS A 266 -4.96 -1.26 -7.59
N SER A 267 -5.43 -2.04 -8.56
CA SER A 267 -5.50 -3.49 -8.44
C SER A 267 -4.13 -4.13 -8.57
N TYR A 268 -3.32 -3.70 -9.53
CA TYR A 268 -1.94 -4.19 -9.64
C TYR A 268 -1.11 -3.85 -8.41
N ARG A 269 -1.13 -2.59 -7.97
CA ARG A 269 -0.26 -2.16 -6.87
C ARG A 269 -0.60 -2.88 -5.57
N LEU A 270 -1.89 -3.14 -5.29
CA LEU A 270 -2.28 -3.93 -4.13
C LEU A 270 -1.81 -5.38 -4.22
N LEU A 271 -1.81 -6.00 -5.41
CA LEU A 271 -1.20 -7.31 -5.61
C LEU A 271 0.32 -7.26 -5.38
N ALA A 272 1.01 -6.25 -5.89
CA ALA A 272 2.45 -6.10 -5.69
C ALA A 272 2.83 -5.87 -4.21
N LEU A 273 2.00 -5.15 -3.45
CA LEU A 273 2.14 -5.00 -2.00
C LEU A 273 1.86 -6.32 -1.27
N LEU A 274 0.89 -7.12 -1.74
CA LEU A 274 0.64 -8.46 -1.20
C LEU A 274 1.81 -9.43 -1.47
N ASP A 275 2.41 -9.37 -2.66
CA ASP A 275 3.61 -10.16 -3.01
C ASP A 275 4.79 -9.90 -2.07
N ALA A 276 4.92 -8.69 -1.55
CA ALA A 276 5.94 -8.31 -0.57
C ALA A 276 5.64 -8.82 0.86
N SER A 277 4.45 -9.37 1.10
CA SER A 277 4.09 -9.95 2.40
C SER A 277 4.51 -11.41 2.56
N SER A 278 4.66 -12.15 1.45
CA SER A 278 5.01 -13.57 1.49
C SER A 278 5.41 -14.13 0.13
N GLU A 279 6.40 -15.01 0.12
CA GLU A 279 6.91 -15.68 -1.09
C GLU A 279 5.84 -16.50 -1.79
N ARG A 280 4.89 -17.05 -1.01
CA ARG A 280 3.86 -17.88 -1.61
C ARG A 280 2.86 -17.07 -2.44
N ILE A 281 2.67 -15.76 -2.23
CA ILE A 281 1.58 -15.02 -2.87
C ILE A 281 1.85 -14.81 -4.36
N ASN A 282 2.94 -14.14 -4.73
CA ASN A 282 3.46 -14.00 -6.09
C ASN A 282 2.41 -14.02 -7.23
N VAL A 283 1.41 -13.13 -7.13
CA VAL A 283 0.29 -13.00 -8.08
C VAL A 283 0.45 -11.80 -9.01
N ALA A 284 1.22 -10.76 -8.65
CA ALA A 284 1.34 -9.57 -9.50
C ALA A 284 2.10 -9.85 -10.81
N LYS A 285 2.95 -10.89 -10.83
CA LYS A 285 3.70 -11.33 -12.03
C LYS A 285 2.82 -11.60 -13.25
N ASP A 286 1.55 -11.95 -13.04
CA ASP A 286 0.62 -12.32 -14.11
C ASP A 286 0.04 -11.08 -14.83
N PHE A 287 0.30 -9.88 -14.31
CA PHE A 287 -0.35 -8.64 -14.73
C PHE A 287 0.59 -7.59 -15.31
N SER A 288 1.71 -8.01 -15.91
CA SER A 288 2.74 -7.13 -16.50
C SER A 288 2.28 -6.26 -17.68
N LEU A 289 1.12 -6.52 -18.27
CA LEU A 289 0.58 -5.77 -19.41
C LEU A 289 -0.75 -5.09 -19.12
N LYS A 290 -1.56 -5.69 -18.25
CA LYS A 290 -2.91 -5.22 -17.94
C LYS A 290 -3.39 -5.85 -16.64
N ALA A 291 -3.88 -5.03 -15.71
CA ALA A 291 -4.43 -5.47 -14.43
C ALA A 291 -5.88 -5.00 -14.28
N MET A 292 -6.83 -5.78 -14.80
CA MET A 292 -8.24 -5.50 -14.54
C MET A 292 -8.63 -6.00 -13.15
N PRO A 293 -9.38 -5.22 -12.33
CA PRO A 293 -9.77 -5.63 -10.98
C PRO A 293 -10.40 -7.02 -10.89
N VAL A 294 -11.25 -7.37 -11.86
CA VAL A 294 -11.90 -8.70 -11.88
C VAL A 294 -10.89 -9.81 -12.14
N ASP A 295 -9.86 -9.57 -12.96
CA ASP A 295 -8.84 -10.56 -13.28
C ASP A 295 -7.86 -10.73 -12.11
N THR A 296 -7.53 -9.65 -11.39
CA THR A 296 -6.70 -9.73 -10.17
C THR A 296 -7.41 -10.50 -9.06
N ILE A 297 -8.72 -10.28 -8.89
CA ILE A 297 -9.55 -11.06 -7.95
C ILE A 297 -9.58 -12.55 -8.33
N ARG A 298 -9.78 -12.86 -9.62
CA ARG A 298 -9.74 -14.25 -10.10
C ARG A 298 -8.40 -14.91 -9.81
N SER A 299 -7.28 -14.24 -10.07
CA SER A 299 -5.94 -14.77 -9.76
C SER A 299 -5.79 -15.11 -8.26
N LEU A 300 -6.30 -14.27 -7.36
CA LEU A 300 -6.30 -14.56 -5.92
C LEU A 300 -7.17 -15.76 -5.56
N ILE A 301 -8.34 -15.93 -6.19
CA ILE A 301 -9.21 -17.08 -5.98
C ILE A 301 -8.54 -18.36 -6.49
N ASP A 302 -8.05 -18.35 -7.73
CA ASP A 302 -7.47 -19.51 -8.42
C ASP A 302 -6.18 -19.99 -7.74
N SER A 303 -5.42 -19.07 -7.12
CA SER A 303 -4.21 -19.37 -6.34
C SER A 303 -4.48 -19.71 -4.86
N GLY A 304 -5.76 -19.88 -4.48
CA GLY A 304 -6.17 -20.28 -3.12
C GLY A 304 -5.91 -19.24 -2.04
N ARG A 305 -5.86 -17.95 -2.42
CA ARG A 305 -5.57 -16.80 -1.54
C ARG A 305 -6.82 -16.16 -0.95
N VAL A 306 -7.99 -16.64 -1.31
CA VAL A 306 -9.27 -16.19 -0.74
C VAL A 306 -9.85 -17.28 0.15
N GLU A 307 -10.13 -16.93 1.40
CA GLU A 307 -10.77 -17.79 2.40
C GLU A 307 -12.30 -17.76 2.27
N ARG A 308 -12.88 -16.55 2.16
CA ARG A 308 -14.33 -16.34 2.12
C ARG A 308 -14.69 -15.12 1.27
N VAL A 309 -15.87 -15.14 0.66
CA VAL A 309 -16.44 -14.03 -0.09
C VAL A 309 -17.75 -13.58 0.57
N ASP A 310 -17.85 -12.30 0.90
CA ASP A 310 -19.06 -11.67 1.41
C ASP A 310 -19.60 -10.65 0.39
N TYR A 311 -20.92 -10.58 0.22
CA TYR A 311 -21.58 -9.63 -0.68
C TYR A 311 -22.39 -8.60 0.11
N ARG A 312 -22.23 -7.33 -0.23
CA ARG A 312 -23.00 -6.22 0.32
C ARG A 312 -23.77 -5.51 -0.81
N PRO A 313 -25.12 -5.61 -0.83
CA PRO A 313 -25.92 -4.93 -1.82
C PRO A 313 -25.87 -3.41 -1.64
N SER A 314 -25.92 -2.69 -2.75
CA SER A 314 -26.15 -1.25 -2.79
C SER A 314 -27.51 -0.87 -2.20
N SER A 315 -27.63 0.39 -1.76
CA SER A 315 -28.90 0.98 -1.34
C SER A 315 -29.96 0.88 -2.45
N GLY A 316 -29.55 0.94 -3.73
CA GLY A 316 -30.44 0.77 -4.88
C GLY A 316 -30.98 -0.65 -5.03
N VAL A 317 -30.13 -1.68 -4.89
CA VAL A 317 -30.58 -3.08 -4.89
C VAL A 317 -31.53 -3.34 -3.72
N MET A 318 -31.20 -2.83 -2.53
CA MET A 318 -32.06 -2.93 -1.36
C MET A 318 -33.42 -2.26 -1.59
N LEU A 319 -33.44 -1.04 -2.13
CA LEU A 319 -34.67 -0.31 -2.45
C LEU A 319 -35.51 -1.04 -3.50
N ASN A 320 -34.90 -1.52 -4.57
CA ASN A 320 -35.60 -2.30 -5.61
C ASN A 320 -36.20 -3.59 -5.03
N GLN A 321 -35.47 -4.27 -4.15
CA GLN A 321 -35.97 -5.46 -3.47
C GLN A 321 -37.14 -5.13 -2.53
N GLN A 322 -37.06 -4.05 -1.77
CA GLN A 322 -38.16 -3.57 -0.93
C GLN A 322 -39.38 -3.20 -1.77
N GLN A 323 -39.18 -2.43 -2.85
CA GLN A 323 -40.24 -2.04 -3.78
C GLN A 323 -40.92 -3.24 -4.43
N ALA A 324 -40.18 -4.29 -4.77
CA ALA A 324 -40.73 -5.52 -5.35
C ALA A 324 -41.67 -6.28 -4.41
N GLN A 325 -41.56 -6.06 -3.09
CA GLN A 325 -42.43 -6.65 -2.07
C GLN A 325 -43.71 -5.83 -1.82
N LEU A 326 -43.80 -4.61 -2.36
CA LEU A 326 -44.95 -3.72 -2.19
C LEU A 326 -46.04 -3.97 -3.24
N ARG A 327 -47.30 -3.84 -2.84
CA ARG A 327 -48.42 -3.69 -3.77
C ARG A 327 -48.42 -2.29 -4.39
N ASP A 328 -49.14 -2.12 -5.49
CA ASP A 328 -49.13 -0.84 -6.22
C ASP A 328 -49.64 0.34 -5.38
N GLU A 329 -50.65 0.12 -4.54
CA GLU A 329 -51.13 1.13 -3.60
C GLU A 329 -50.06 1.57 -2.58
N GLN A 330 -49.25 0.62 -2.08
CA GLN A 330 -48.15 0.91 -1.16
C GLN A 330 -47.00 1.63 -1.86
N LYS A 331 -46.69 1.27 -3.11
CA LYS A 331 -45.69 2.00 -3.92
C LYS A 331 -46.09 3.45 -4.16
N ASP A 332 -47.38 3.70 -4.38
CA ASP A 332 -47.91 5.05 -4.56
C ASP A 332 -47.86 5.84 -3.25
N TRP A 333 -48.09 5.21 -2.09
CA TRP A 333 -47.86 5.84 -0.79
C TRP A 333 -46.38 6.15 -0.53
N ALA A 334 -45.48 5.20 -0.77
CA ALA A 334 -44.04 5.40 -0.63
C ALA A 334 -43.54 6.57 -1.49
N ARG A 335 -43.98 6.64 -2.76
CA ARG A 335 -43.64 7.76 -3.66
C ARG A 335 -44.19 9.09 -3.13
N ARG A 336 -45.45 9.12 -2.68
CA ARG A 336 -46.09 10.34 -2.15
C ARG A 336 -45.38 10.85 -0.90
N ILE A 337 -45.11 9.97 0.06
CA ILE A 337 -44.43 10.32 1.31
C ILE A 337 -42.99 10.76 1.07
N ALA A 338 -42.28 10.14 0.13
CA ALA A 338 -40.91 10.56 -0.24
C ALA A 338 -40.86 11.98 -0.82
N LEU A 339 -41.90 12.41 -1.54
CA LEU A 339 -42.02 13.76 -2.11
C LEU A 339 -42.64 14.77 -1.14
N SER A 340 -43.54 14.31 -0.28
CA SER A 340 -44.35 15.08 0.67
C SER A 340 -44.50 14.30 1.98
N PRO A 341 -43.54 14.41 2.92
CA PRO A 341 -43.56 13.64 4.17
C PRO A 341 -44.82 13.81 5.02
N GLU A 342 -45.49 14.96 4.89
CA GLU A 342 -46.77 15.27 5.53
C GLU A 342 -47.92 14.30 5.17
N ASP A 343 -47.81 13.59 4.04
CA ASP A 343 -48.82 12.63 3.58
C ASP A 343 -48.99 11.43 4.51
N ILE A 344 -48.03 11.20 5.41
CA ILE A 344 -48.15 10.19 6.48
C ILE A 344 -49.36 10.46 7.39
N SER A 345 -49.84 11.71 7.48
CA SER A 345 -50.99 12.10 8.32
C SER A 345 -52.36 11.89 7.66
N LYS A 346 -52.41 11.55 6.36
CA LYS A 346 -53.66 11.39 5.62
C LYS A 346 -54.47 10.20 6.15
N ALA A 347 -55.78 10.39 6.24
CA ALA A 347 -56.69 9.39 6.78
C ALA A 347 -56.62 8.05 6.01
N GLU A 348 -56.43 8.13 4.69
CA GLU A 348 -56.29 6.98 3.79
C GLU A 348 -55.01 6.19 4.06
N PHE A 349 -53.90 6.85 4.40
CA PHE A 349 -52.67 6.17 4.81
C PHE A 349 -52.81 5.55 6.20
N GLN A 350 -53.48 6.26 7.12
CA GLN A 350 -53.74 5.79 8.48
C GLN A 350 -54.74 4.62 8.55
N GLN A 351 -55.44 4.31 7.45
CA GLN A 351 -56.31 3.13 7.34
C GLN A 351 -55.54 1.85 6.97
N LEU A 352 -54.31 1.95 6.46
CA LEU A 352 -53.44 0.79 6.27
C LEU A 352 -53.13 0.14 7.62
N SER A 353 -52.95 -1.18 7.64
CA SER A 353 -52.49 -1.89 8.84
C SER A 353 -51.11 -1.41 9.28
N ASP A 354 -50.76 -1.64 10.56
CA ASP A 354 -49.42 -1.33 11.08
C ASP A 354 -48.31 -1.96 10.24
N PHE A 355 -48.53 -3.19 9.78
CA PHE A 355 -47.59 -3.89 8.91
C PHE A 355 -47.45 -3.20 7.55
N GLU A 356 -48.56 -2.84 6.90
CA GLU A 356 -48.54 -2.16 5.60
C GLU A 356 -47.93 -0.76 5.68
N ARG A 357 -48.14 -0.03 6.79
CA ARG A 357 -47.50 1.25 7.06
C ARG A 357 -46.01 1.13 7.33
N ALA A 358 -45.56 0.06 7.98
CA ALA A 358 -44.14 -0.18 8.24
C ALA A 358 -43.36 -0.62 6.98
N GLN A 359 -44.06 -1.14 5.97
CA GLN A 359 -43.47 -1.50 4.68
C GLN A 359 -43.26 -0.30 3.74
N VAL A 360 -44.06 0.76 3.92
CA VAL A 360 -43.99 2.03 3.18
C VAL A 360 -42.98 2.95 3.84
#